data_AF-A0AAE1CBZ6-F1
#
_entry.id   AF-A0AAE1CBZ6-F1
#
_cell.length_a   1.000
_cell.length_b   1.000
_cell.length_c   1.000
_cell.angle_alpha   90.00
_cell.angle_beta   90.00
_cell.angle_gamma   90.00
#
_symmetry.space_group_name_H-M   'P 1'
#
loop_
_entity.id
_entity.type
_entity.pdbx_description
1 polymer ?
#
loop_
_entity_poly.entity_id
_entity_poly.type
_entity_poly.pdbx_seq_one_letter_code
_entity_poly.pdbx_strand_id
1 'polypeptide(L)' 'MEKAIQPNDLGKQGYSLGPDQSWITCNGKNVLWVPPEYRPSCSAVQGQMISIGCASGRIFTIGFSPTM' A
#
# COMPACT_ATOMS: atom_id res chain seq x y z
N MET A 1 11.80 10.20 10.92
CA MET A 1 10.98 11.43 10.82
C MET A 1 9.79 11.11 9.94
N GLU A 2 8.63 11.17 10.57
CA GLU A 2 7.30 10.90 10.02
C GLU A 2 7.00 11.85 8.85
N LYS A 3 6.56 11.31 7.71
CA LYS A 3 6.02 12.16 6.64
C LYS A 3 4.50 12.19 6.80
N ALA A 4 4.02 13.33 7.29
CA ALA A 4 2.62 13.67 7.46
C ALA A 4 1.81 13.42 6.19
N ILE A 5 0.64 12.81 6.37
CA ILE A 5 -0.41 12.67 5.37
C ILE A 5 -0.97 14.07 5.11
N GLN A 6 -0.89 14.53 3.86
CA GLN A 6 -1.41 15.83 3.43
C GLN A 6 -2.93 15.79 3.29
N PRO A 7 -3.66 16.87 3.67
CA PRO A 7 -5.11 16.90 3.64
C PRO A 7 -5.61 17.22 2.22
N ASN A 8 -6.18 16.22 1.54
CA ASN A 8 -7.21 16.39 0.50
C ASN A 8 -7.86 15.03 0.21
N ASP A 9 -8.75 14.59 1.12
CA ASP A 9 -9.57 13.39 0.98
C ASP A 9 -10.80 13.65 0.08
N LEU A 10 -10.56 13.96 -1.19
CA LEU A 10 -11.60 13.98 -2.22
C LEU A 10 -11.29 12.88 -3.24
N GLY A 11 -11.71 11.66 -2.91
CA GLY A 11 -11.69 10.50 -3.80
C GLY A 11 -10.33 9.84 -3.94
N LYS A 12 -9.84 9.16 -2.90
CA LYS A 12 -8.70 8.23 -3.01
C LYS A 12 -9.07 7.06 -3.93
N GLN A 13 -8.94 7.28 -5.24
CA GLN A 13 -8.90 6.23 -6.25
C GLN A 13 -7.45 5.71 -6.28
N GLY A 14 -7.19 4.56 -5.67
CA GLY A 14 -5.85 3.97 -5.66
C GLY A 14 -5.56 3.01 -4.52
N TYR A 15 -4.31 2.51 -4.51
CA TYR A 15 -3.80 1.57 -3.52
C TYR A 15 -3.24 2.28 -2.29
N SER A 16 -3.38 1.66 -1.12
CA SER A 16 -2.90 2.17 0.15
C SER A 16 -2.61 1.03 1.13
N LEU A 17 -2.03 1.35 2.28
CA LEU A 17 -1.85 0.41 3.37
C LEU A 17 -2.95 0.62 4.42
N GLY A 18 -3.43 -0.46 5.01
CA GLY A 18 -4.29 -0.42 6.19
C GLY A 18 -3.56 0.21 7.38
N PRO A 19 -4.28 0.70 8.41
CA PRO A 19 -3.69 1.36 9.56
C PRO A 19 -2.66 0.51 10.31
N ASP A 20 -2.89 -0.80 10.39
CA ASP A 20 -2.01 -1.78 11.02
C ASP A 20 -1.01 -2.44 10.05
N GLN A 21 -1.05 -2.00 8.77
CA GLN A 21 -0.23 -2.48 7.66
C GLN A 21 -0.41 -3.98 7.35
N SER A 22 -1.44 -4.61 7.90
CA SER A 22 -1.79 -6.02 7.63
C SER A 22 -2.53 -6.20 6.30
N TRP A 23 -2.93 -5.10 5.66
CA TRP A 23 -3.69 -5.11 4.42
C TRP A 23 -3.16 -4.09 3.45
N ILE A 24 -3.10 -4.48 2.18
CA ILE A 24 -3.16 -3.56 1.06
C ILE A 24 -4.63 -3.28 0.79
N THR A 25 -4.97 -2.00 0.68
CA THR A 25 -6.32 -1.53 0.40
C THR A 25 -6.39 -0.91 -0.99
N CYS A 26 -7.53 -1.04 -1.64
CA CYS A 26 -7.88 -0.33 -2.87
C CYS A 26 -9.18 0.44 -2.60
N ASN A 27 -9.15 1.77 -2.78
CA ASN A 27 -10.30 2.64 -2.51
C ASN A 27 -10.90 2.42 -1.10
N GLY A 28 -10.01 2.24 -0.11
CA GLY A 28 -10.37 1.99 1.29
C GLY A 28 -10.86 0.57 1.61
N LYS A 29 -10.91 -0.36 0.64
CA LYS A 29 -11.30 -1.76 0.85
C LYS A 29 -10.09 -2.68 0.88
N ASN A 30 -10.09 -3.64 1.79
CA ASN A 30 -9.04 -4.66 1.89
C ASN A 30 -9.01 -5.55 0.63
N VAL A 31 -7.85 -5.67 -0.02
CA VAL A 31 -7.68 -6.49 -1.24
C VAL A 31 -6.62 -7.58 -1.12
N LEU A 32 -5.57 -7.36 -0.32
CA LEU A 32 -4.53 -8.36 -0.10
C LEU A 32 -4.04 -8.30 1.34
N TRP A 33 -4.05 -9.44 2.02
CA TRP A 33 -3.48 -9.58 3.36
C TRP A 33 -1.97 -9.68 3.27
N VAL A 34 -1.28 -9.02 4.21
CA VAL A 34 0.18 -9.02 4.32
C VAL A 34 0.60 -9.79 5.57
N PRO A 35 1.36 -10.89 5.41
CA PRO A 35 1.88 -11.63 6.55
C PRO A 35 2.80 -10.77 7.44
N PRO A 36 2.87 -11.06 8.76
CA PRO A 36 3.70 -10.31 9.72
C PRO A 36 5.15 -10.08 9.26
N GLU A 37 5.79 -11.10 8.69
CA GLU A 37 7.19 -11.07 8.24
C GLU A 37 7.42 -10.20 6.99
N TYR A 38 6.35 -9.84 6.29
CA TYR A 38 6.37 -8.96 5.11
C TYR A 38 5.74 -7.60 5.37
N ARG A 39 5.42 -7.26 6.63
CA ARG A 39 4.78 -5.98 6.92
C ARG A 39 5.66 -4.79 6.46
N PRO A 40 5.07 -3.82 5.75
CA PRO A 40 5.76 -2.64 5.23
C PRO A 40 6.44 -1.82 6.33
N SER A 41 7.65 -1.34 6.09
CA SER A 41 8.18 -0.14 6.76
C SER A 41 7.99 1.11 5.90
N CYS A 42 7.88 0.94 4.58
CA CYS A 42 7.60 1.99 3.62
C CYS A 42 6.85 1.44 2.39
N SER A 43 6.22 2.35 1.63
CA SER A 43 5.54 2.01 0.39
C SER A 43 5.60 3.16 -0.62
N ALA A 44 5.56 2.82 -1.90
CA ALA A 44 5.36 3.77 -3.00
C ALA A 44 4.30 3.24 -3.97
N VAL A 45 3.47 4.13 -4.50
CA VAL A 45 2.41 3.78 -5.46
C VAL A 45 2.67 4.51 -6.76
N GLN A 46 2.62 3.79 -7.88
CA GLN A 46 2.73 4.35 -9.22
C GLN A 46 1.73 3.66 -10.15
N GLY A 47 0.73 4.41 -10.61
CA GLY A 47 -0.34 3.87 -11.45
C GLY A 47 -1.06 2.71 -10.76
N GLN A 48 -0.99 1.52 -11.38
CA GLN A 48 -1.63 0.31 -10.88
C GLN A 48 -0.69 -0.61 -10.08
N MET A 49 0.45 -0.07 -9.65
CA MET A 49 1.46 -0.80 -8.90
C MET A 49 1.68 -0.20 -7.53
N ILE A 50 1.93 -1.07 -6.56
CA ILE A 50 2.43 -0.70 -5.23
C ILE A 50 3.72 -1.48 -4.96
N SER A 51 4.75 -0.75 -4.56
CA SER A 51 6.01 -1.31 -4.09
C SER A 51 6.09 -1.17 -2.59
N ILE A 52 6.43 -2.27 -1.91
CA ILE A 52 6.53 -2.36 -0.45
C ILE A 52 7.97 -2.68 -0.07
N GLY A 53 8.54 -1.86 0.80
CA GLY A 53 9.80 -2.17 1.49
C GLY A 53 9.51 -2.70 2.89
N CYS A 54 10.12 -3.83 3.25
CA CYS A 54 10.03 -4.43 4.59
C CYS A 54 11.20 -3.99 5.47
N ALA A 55 11.05 -4.10 6.79
CA ALA A 55 12.14 -3.85 7.75
C ALA A 55 13.35 -4.77 7.54
N SER A 56 13.15 -5.94 6.93
CA SER A 56 14.22 -6.88 6.57
C SER A 56 15.09 -6.44 5.38
N GLY A 57 14.75 -5.32 4.71
CA GLY A 57 15.39 -4.87 3.48
C GLY A 57 14.86 -5.55 2.21
N ARG A 58 13.92 -6.50 2.33
CA ARG A 58 13.21 -7.09 1.19
C ARG A 58 12.25 -6.09 0.58
N ILE A 59 12.13 -6.12 -0.74
CA ILE A 59 11.18 -5.31 -1.50
C ILE A 59 10.34 -6.26 -2.35
N PHE A 60 9.03 -6.04 -2.38
CA PHE A 60 8.14 -6.68 -3.34
C PHE A 60 7.22 -5.65 -3.99
N THR A 61 6.91 -5.89 -5.26
CA THR A 61 6.03 -5.03 -6.05
C THR A 61 4.84 -5.83 -6.52
N ILE A 62 3.64 -5.28 -6.35
CA ILE A 62 2.38 -5.87 -6.77
C ILE A 62 1.80 -4.97 -7.84
N GLY A 63 1.59 -5.55 -9.02
CA GLY A 63 0.83 -4.93 -10.10
C GLY A 63 -0.60 -5.48 -10.12
N PHE A 64 -1.56 -4.58 -10.24
CA PHE A 64 -2.96 -4.92 -10.43
C PHE A 64 -3.34 -4.70 -11.90
N SER A 65 -4.09 -5.64 -12.47
CA SER A 65 -4.68 -5.45 -13.79
C SER A 65 -5.91 -4.54 -13.69
N PRO A 66 -6.11 -3.60 -14.61
CA PRO A 66 -7.39 -2.93 -14.73
C PRO A 66 -8.40 -4.01 -15.15
N THR A 67 -9.41 -4.25 -14.33
CA THR A 67 -10.61 -4.95 -14.80
C THR A 67 -11.23 -4.10 -15.89
N MET A 68 -11.29 -4.65 -17.11
CA MET A 68 -12.03 -4.08 -18.25
C MET A 68 -13.50 -3.86 -17.91
#